data_AF-H6LBR0-F1
#
_entry.id   AF-H6LBR0-F1
#
_cell.length_a   1.000
_cell.length_b   1.000
_cell.length_c   1.000
_cell.angle_alpha   90.00
_cell.angle_beta   90.00
_cell.angle_gamma   90.00
#
_symmetry.space_group_name_H-M   'P 1'
#
loop_
_entity.id
_entity.type
_entity.pdbx_description
1 polymer ?
#
loop_
_entity_poly.entity_id
_entity_poly.type
_entity_poly.pdbx_seq_one_letter_code
_entity_poly.pdbx_strand_id
1 'polypeptide(L)'
;MADLPQGTFEMNTLISFAAYSFITAMPVLSFMLLVSSRFENMWVPLGVGVAGFLSGMALATSKLALLMIHPFVVMLKPAVALSAQPDSAVIIVSVVETIIFLITGLWMAKHLRYE
;
A
#
# COMPACT_ATOMS: atom_id res chain seq x y z
N MET A 1 -7.37 -15.42 -24.45
CA MET A 1 -6.15 -15.03 -23.72
C MET A 1 -6.05 -13.53 -23.84
N ALA A 2 -6.07 -12.79 -22.72
CA ALA A 2 -5.78 -11.37 -22.76
C ALA A 2 -4.25 -11.25 -22.78
N ASP A 3 -3.68 -10.95 -23.94
CA ASP A 3 -2.24 -10.78 -24.06
C ASP A 3 -1.82 -9.50 -23.33
N LEU A 4 -0.78 -9.62 -22.50
CA LEU A 4 -0.17 -8.47 -21.85
C LEU A 4 0.41 -7.53 -22.91
N PRO A 5 0.46 -6.20 -22.66
CA PRO A 5 1.05 -5.25 -23.59
C PRO A 5 2.43 -5.69 -24.06
N GLN A 6 2.73 -5.54 -25.35
CA GLN A 6 4.05 -5.82 -25.90
C GLN A 6 5.12 -5.03 -25.11
N GLY A 7 6.20 -5.69 -24.69
CA GLY A 7 7.26 -5.09 -23.87
C GLY A 7 7.08 -5.22 -22.34
N THR A 8 6.02 -5.88 -21.85
CA THR A 8 5.81 -6.13 -20.40
C THR A 8 6.96 -6.88 -19.74
N PHE A 9 7.61 -7.80 -20.47
CA PHE A 9 8.73 -8.61 -19.97
C PHE A 9 10.11 -8.00 -20.27
N GLU A 10 10.18 -6.78 -20.80
CA GLU A 10 11.46 -6.08 -20.88
C GLU A 10 11.99 -5.82 -19.47
N MET A 11 13.28 -6.12 -19.26
CA MET A 11 13.92 -6.01 -17.93
C MET A 11 13.69 -4.64 -17.29
N ASN A 12 13.74 -3.57 -18.07
CA ASN A 12 13.51 -2.21 -17.58
C ASN A 12 12.06 -1.99 -17.08
N THR A 13 11.07 -2.43 -17.86
CA THR A 13 9.65 -2.39 -17.49
C THR A 13 9.38 -3.21 -16.24
N LEU A 14 10.00 -4.40 -16.15
CA LEU A 14 9.84 -5.29 -15.00
C LEU A 14 10.42 -4.66 -13.72
N ILE A 15 11.64 -4.11 -13.78
CA ILE A 15 12.26 -3.44 -12.65
C ILE A 15 11.43 -2.22 -12.22
N SER A 16 10.96 -1.42 -13.18
CA SER A 16 10.14 -0.24 -12.91
C SER A 16 8.83 -0.62 -12.22
N PHE A 17 8.12 -1.64 -12.73
CA PHE A 17 6.89 -2.13 -12.14
C PHE A 17 7.12 -2.77 -10.76
N ALA A 18 8.23 -3.49 -10.57
CA ALA A 18 8.58 -4.07 -9.28
C ALA A 18 8.87 -2.98 -8.24
N ALA A 19 9.66 -1.97 -8.60
CA ALA A 19 9.95 -0.82 -7.74
C ALA A 19 8.66 -0.06 -7.41
N TYR A 20 7.81 0.17 -8.40
CA TYR A 20 6.50 0.79 -8.21
C TYR A 20 5.64 -0.02 -7.23
N SER A 21 5.49 -1.33 -7.45
CA SER A 21 4.72 -2.22 -6.59
C SER A 21 5.25 -2.22 -5.14
N PHE A 22 6.57 -2.26 -4.99
CA PHE A 22 7.23 -2.21 -3.68
C PHE A 22 6.95 -0.90 -2.94
N ILE A 23 7.10 0.23 -3.62
CA ILE A 23 6.82 1.56 -3.04
C ILE A 23 5.35 1.66 -2.62
N THR A 24 4.42 1.20 -3.46
CA THR A 24 2.98 1.24 -3.14
C THR A 24 2.56 0.28 -2.02
N ALA A 25 3.36 -0.73 -1.68
CA ALA A 25 3.10 -1.62 -0.55
C ALA A 25 3.55 -1.04 0.80
N MET A 26 4.47 -0.07 0.81
CA MET A 26 5.03 0.53 2.02
C MET A 26 4.00 1.20 2.96
N PRO A 27 2.96 1.89 2.48
CA PRO A 27 1.91 2.42 3.34
C PRO A 27 1.21 1.34 4.15
N VAL A 28 0.84 0.23 3.51
CA VAL A 28 0.16 -0.88 4.18
C VAL A 28 1.08 -1.55 5.20
N LEU A 29 2.34 -1.77 4.84
CA LEU A 29 3.32 -2.35 5.76
C LEU A 29 3.54 -1.48 7.00
N SER A 30 3.78 -0.18 6.80
CA SER A 30 3.99 0.77 7.90
C SER A 30 2.73 0.95 8.76
N PHE A 31 1.55 1.04 8.14
CA PHE A 31 0.26 1.05 8.85
C PHE A 31 0.05 -0.22 9.67
N MET A 32 0.32 -1.39 9.10
CA MET A 32 0.18 -2.66 9.80
C MET A 32 1.15 -2.82 10.95
N LEU A 33 2.39 -2.37 10.79
CA LEU A 33 3.34 -2.32 11.88
C LEU A 33 2.86 -1.41 13.00
N LEU A 34 2.28 -0.24 12.67
CA LEU A 34 1.69 0.66 13.65
C LEU A 34 0.56 -0.01 14.43
N VAL A 35 -0.41 -0.61 13.74
CA VAL A 35 -1.53 -1.34 14.36
C VAL A 35 -1.01 -2.49 15.22
N SER A 36 -0.10 -3.31 14.70
CA SER A 36 0.47 -4.44 15.43
C SER A 36 1.25 -4.01 16.68
N SER A 37 1.88 -2.83 16.65
CA SER A 37 2.57 -2.28 17.82
C SER A 37 1.64 -1.83 18.95
N ARG A 38 0.33 -1.70 18.68
CA ARG A 38 -0.67 -1.23 19.65
C ARG A 38 -1.55 -2.36 20.20
N PHE A 39 -1.63 -3.47 19.50
CA PHE A 39 -2.52 -4.57 19.86
C PHE A 39 -1.72 -5.86 19.97
N GLU A 40 -1.53 -6.35 21.20
CA GLU A 40 -0.91 -7.66 21.45
C GLU A 40 -1.74 -8.81 20.87
N ASN A 41 -3.06 -8.65 20.83
CA ASN A 41 -3.97 -9.64 20.26
C ASN A 41 -3.85 -9.69 18.74
N MET A 42 -3.22 -10.75 18.22
CA MET A 42 -2.99 -10.97 16.79
C MET A 42 -4.27 -10.94 15.92
N TRP A 43 -5.44 -11.26 16.49
CA TRP A 43 -6.71 -11.21 15.76
C TRP A 43 -7.08 -9.79 15.32
N VAL A 44 -6.65 -8.75 16.04
CA VAL A 44 -6.96 -7.35 15.70
C VAL A 44 -6.20 -6.91 14.45
N PRO A 45 -4.85 -6.97 14.39
CA PRO A 45 -4.12 -6.69 13.14
C PRO A 45 -4.58 -7.55 11.97
N LEU A 46 -4.89 -8.84 12.21
CA LEU A 46 -5.39 -9.73 11.18
C LEU A 46 -6.75 -9.26 10.62
N GLY A 47 -7.70 -8.92 11.50
CA GLY A 47 -9.01 -8.41 11.10
C GLY A 47 -8.92 -7.10 10.33
N VAL A 48 -8.05 -6.18 10.77
CA VAL A 48 -7.76 -4.92 10.06
C VAL A 48 -7.19 -5.21 8.66
N GLY A 49 -6.34 -6.22 8.52
CA GLY A 49 -5.78 -6.62 7.21
C GLY A 49 -6.79 -7.16 6.26
N VAL A 50 -7.62 -8.09 6.72
CA VAL A 50 -8.66 -8.67 5.86
C VAL A 50 -9.66 -7.59 5.46
N ALA A 51 -10.15 -6.78 6.41
CA ALA A 51 -11.10 -5.71 6.12
C ALA A 51 -10.51 -4.64 5.20
N GLY A 52 -9.26 -4.21 5.46
CA GLY A 52 -8.54 -3.24 4.66
C GLY A 52 -8.27 -3.73 3.24
N PHE A 53 -7.86 -4.98 3.09
CA PHE A 53 -7.61 -5.57 1.77
C PHE A 53 -8.89 -5.72 0.94
N LEU A 54 -9.96 -6.25 1.53
CA LEU A 54 -11.24 -6.42 0.83
C LEU A 54 -11.89 -5.07 0.45
N SER A 55 -11.85 -4.09 1.36
CA SER A 55 -12.30 -2.72 1.04
C SER A 55 -11.43 -2.06 -0.02
N GLY A 56 -10.11 -2.25 0.06
CA GLY A 56 -9.16 -1.84 -0.96
C GLY A 56 -9.51 -2.41 -2.33
N MET A 57 -9.78 -3.72 -2.42
CA MET A 57 -10.18 -4.37 -3.68
C MET A 57 -11.48 -3.81 -4.23
N ALA A 58 -12.48 -3.59 -3.38
CA ALA A 58 -13.76 -3.02 -3.79
C ALA A 58 -13.61 -1.60 -4.36
N LEU A 59 -12.62 -0.84 -3.90
CA LEU A 59 -12.41 0.57 -4.24
C LEU A 59 -11.30 0.80 -5.28
N ALA A 60 -10.38 -0.15 -5.48
CA ALA A 60 -9.17 0.03 -6.29
C ALA A 60 -9.45 0.37 -7.77
N THR A 61 -10.56 -0.13 -8.31
CA THR A 61 -11.00 0.12 -9.70
C THR A 61 -11.61 1.51 -9.91
N SER A 62 -11.93 2.22 -8.83
CA SER A 62 -12.51 3.55 -8.90
C SER A 62 -11.48 4.60 -9.34
N LYS A 63 -11.97 5.63 -10.06
CA LYS A 63 -11.20 6.78 -10.56
C LYS A 63 -11.17 7.95 -9.58
N LEU A 64 -11.81 7.84 -8.42
CA LEU A 64 -11.85 8.89 -7.41
C LEU A 64 -10.48 9.01 -6.72
N ALA A 65 -9.77 10.11 -6.95
CA ALA A 65 -8.46 10.39 -6.34
C ALA A 65 -8.51 10.39 -4.80
N LEU A 66 -9.64 10.78 -4.20
CA LEU A 66 -9.84 10.77 -2.75
C LEU A 66 -9.69 9.38 -2.13
N LEU A 67 -9.97 8.30 -2.87
CA LEU A 67 -9.86 6.93 -2.37
C LEU A 67 -8.40 6.50 -2.15
N MET A 68 -7.44 7.24 -2.70
CA MET A 68 -6.01 6.99 -2.51
C MET A 68 -5.53 7.32 -1.10
N ILE A 69 -6.35 7.94 -0.24
CA ILE A 69 -6.05 8.09 1.19
C ILE A 69 -6.12 6.75 1.96
N HIS A 70 -6.68 5.73 1.33
CA HIS A 70 -6.79 4.40 1.90
C HIS A 70 -5.56 3.58 1.48
N PRO A 71 -4.67 3.16 2.40
CA PRO A 71 -3.38 2.59 2.04
C PRO A 71 -3.50 1.29 1.24
N PHE A 72 -4.55 0.50 1.48
CA PHE A 72 -4.82 -0.72 0.70
C PHE A 72 -5.30 -0.44 -0.73
N VAL A 73 -5.92 0.72 -0.99
CA VAL A 73 -6.27 1.13 -2.36
C VAL A 73 -5.00 1.44 -3.13
N VAL A 74 -4.06 2.15 -2.50
CA VAL A 74 -2.76 2.49 -3.09
C VAL A 74 -1.94 1.23 -3.40
N MET A 75 -1.89 0.27 -2.49
CA MET A 75 -1.21 -1.02 -2.70
C MET A 75 -1.78 -1.81 -3.88
N LEU A 76 -3.09 -1.71 -4.13
CA LEU A 76 -3.76 -2.48 -5.19
C LEU A 76 -3.75 -1.78 -6.55
N LYS A 77 -3.39 -0.49 -6.63
CA LYS A 77 -3.34 0.26 -7.89
C LYS A 77 -2.44 -0.38 -8.96
N PRO A 78 -1.21 -0.84 -8.66
CA PRO A 78 -0.40 -1.57 -9.64
C PRO A 78 -1.05 -2.86 -10.14
N ALA A 79 -1.78 -3.56 -9.26
CA ALA A 79 -2.38 -4.86 -9.57
C ALA A 79 -3.65 -4.75 -10.44
N VAL A 80 -4.41 -3.65 -10.31
CA VAL A 80 -5.61 -3.41 -11.11
C VAL A 80 -5.33 -2.59 -12.38
N ALA A 81 -4.11 -2.07 -12.54
CA ALA A 81 -3.73 -1.32 -13.72
C ALA A 81 -3.62 -2.25 -14.94
N LEU A 82 -4.21 -1.83 -16.06
CA LEU A 82 -4.11 -2.53 -17.35
C LEU A 82 -2.79 -2.22 -18.09
N SER A 83 -1.88 -1.49 -17.44
CA SER A 83 -0.60 -1.03 -17.99
C SER A 83 0.50 -1.17 -16.94
N ALA A 84 1.72 -1.49 -17.39
CA ALA A 84 2.89 -1.59 -16.54
C ALA A 84 3.56 -0.22 -16.25
N GLN A 85 2.97 0.88 -16.73
CA GLN A 85 3.50 2.22 -16.50
C GLN A 85 3.21 2.70 -15.07
N PRO A 86 4.22 3.15 -14.32
CA PRO A 86 4.02 3.70 -12.97
C PRO A 86 3.22 4.99 -12.99
N ASP A 87 2.28 5.12 -12.04
CA ASP A 87 1.54 6.36 -11.82
C ASP A 87 2.26 7.22 -10.76
N SER A 88 2.71 8.40 -11.16
CA SER A 88 3.46 9.31 -10.29
C SER A 88 2.63 9.81 -9.10
N ALA A 89 1.32 9.97 -9.24
CA ALA A 89 0.46 10.38 -8.13
C ALA A 89 0.38 9.29 -7.07
N VAL A 90 0.28 8.01 -7.48
CA VAL A 90 0.25 6.86 -6.57
C VAL A 90 1.58 6.73 -5.83
N ILE A 91 2.70 6.96 -6.51
CA ILE A 91 4.04 6.99 -5.89
C ILE A 91 4.12 8.10 -4.83
N ILE A 92 3.71 9.32 -5.15
CA ILE A 92 3.78 10.44 -4.21
C ILE A 92 2.92 10.15 -2.97
N VAL A 93 1.68 9.71 -3.17
CA VAL A 93 0.76 9.39 -2.06
C VAL A 93 1.33 8.28 -1.19
N SER A 94 1.83 7.18 -1.78
CA SER A 94 2.43 6.08 -1.00
C SER A 94 3.64 6.52 -0.19
N VAL A 95 4.52 7.36 -0.74
CA VAL A 95 5.66 7.88 0.03
C VAL A 95 5.19 8.75 1.19
N VAL A 96 4.21 9.63 0.96
CA VAL A 96 3.65 10.50 2.00
C VAL A 96 2.99 9.69 3.11
N GLU A 97 2.11 8.74 2.78
CA GLU A 97 1.45 7.85 3.74
C GLU A 97 2.47 7.08 4.57
N THR A 98 3.48 6.50 3.92
CA THR A 98 4.54 5.73 4.59
C THR A 98 5.28 6.59 5.62
N ILE A 99 5.68 7.81 5.25
CA ILE A 99 6.37 8.74 6.16
C ILE A 99 5.47 9.09 7.35
N ILE A 100 4.19 9.37 7.11
CA ILE A 100 3.22 9.68 8.17
C ILE A 100 3.08 8.51 9.15
N PHE A 101 2.87 7.28 8.66
CA PHE A 101 2.74 6.11 9.52
C PHE A 101 4.01 5.79 10.29
N LEU A 102 5.19 5.92 9.67
CA LEU A 102 6.47 5.71 10.34
C LEU A 102 6.73 6.76 11.42
N ILE A 103 6.52 8.05 11.14
CA ILE A 103 6.68 9.13 12.14
C ILE A 103 5.72 8.89 13.31
N THR A 104 4.46 8.58 13.01
CA THR A 104 3.45 8.29 14.03
C THR A 104 3.86 7.09 14.87
N GLY A 105 4.31 6.00 14.25
CA GLY A 105 4.76 4.80 14.96
C GLY A 105 6.00 5.02 15.82
N LEU A 106 7.00 5.74 15.32
CA LEU A 106 8.19 6.09 16.09
C LEU A 106 7.85 7.01 17.27
N TRP A 107 6.99 8.00 17.06
CA TRP A 107 6.52 8.88 18.13
C TRP A 107 5.76 8.10 19.21
N MET A 108 4.84 7.22 18.79
CA MET A 108 4.05 6.37 19.68
C MET A 108 4.90 5.32 20.42
N ALA A 109 5.97 4.80 19.80
CA ALA A 109 6.91 3.89 20.44
C ALA A 109 7.74 4.59 21.53
N LYS A 110 8.07 5.88 21.33
CA LYS A 110 8.85 6.66 22.31
C LYS A 110 8.03 7.10 23.53
N HIS A 111 6.73 7.35 23.37
CA HIS A 111 5.88 7.92 24.43
C HIS A 111 4.98 6.91 25.14
N LEU A 112 4.77 5.71 24.59
CA LEU A 112 4.05 4.63 25.24
C LEU A 112 4.95 3.38 25.32
N ARG A 113 5.70 3.26 26.42
CA ARG A 113 6.21 1.95 26.87
C ARG A 113 5.02 1.24 27.51
N TYR A 114 4.59 0.12 26.94
CA TYR A 114 3.77 -0.83 27.68
C TYR A 114 4.67 -1.43 28.77
N GLU A 115 4.25 -1.31 30.03
CA GLU A 115 4.81 -2.07 31.16
C GLU A 115 4.38 -3.53 31.08
#